data_AF-A0A8C1PGT8-F1
#
_entry.id   AF-A0A8C1PGT8-F1
#
_cell.length_a   1.000
_cell.length_b   1.000
_cell.length_c   1.000
_cell.angle_alpha   90.00
_cell.angle_beta   90.00
_cell.angle_gamma   90.00
#
_symmetry.space_group_name_H-M   'P 1'
#
loop_
_entity.id
_entity.type
_entity.pdbx_description
1 polymer ?
#
loop_
_entity_poly.entity_id
_entity_poly.type
_entity_poly.pdbx_seq_one_letter_code
_entity_poly.pdbx_strand_id
1 'polypeptide(L)'
;MFTHCNEFLKKEGKFIGSEYKKMLYREYTDETFTKPKERSADMEHLRTMGPMIHGKVGEKVKIVLKNMAKRPYSIHAYGVKTDSPQSIVLNVSTQYSSCYYYSPKKKKF
;
A
#
# COMPACT_ATOMS: atom_id res chain seq x y z
N MET A 1 22.83 -7.55 -35.62
CA MET A 1 22.42 -6.45 -34.70
C MET A 1 21.24 -6.98 -33.90
N PHE A 2 21.40 -7.17 -32.58
CA PHE A 2 20.43 -7.89 -31.75
C PHE A 2 19.24 -7.01 -31.37
N THR A 3 18.06 -7.28 -31.95
CA THR A 3 16.82 -6.52 -31.71
C THR A 3 15.96 -7.17 -30.62
N HIS A 4 16.45 -7.26 -29.39
CA HIS A 4 15.72 -7.87 -28.25
C HIS A 4 15.40 -6.89 -27.10
N CYS A 5 15.19 -5.59 -27.39
CA CYS A 5 15.06 -4.58 -26.32
C CYS A 5 13.66 -4.01 -26.09
N ASN A 6 12.59 -4.50 -26.74
CA ASN A 6 11.29 -3.81 -26.65
C ASN A 6 10.02 -4.68 -26.67
N GLU A 7 10.15 -6.01 -26.54
CA GLU A 7 8.98 -6.92 -26.58
C GLU A 7 7.94 -6.61 -25.50
N PHE A 8 8.35 -6.19 -24.30
CA PHE A 8 7.44 -5.86 -23.20
C PHE A 8 6.81 -4.46 -23.31
N LEU A 9 7.39 -3.57 -24.11
CA LEU A 9 6.96 -2.17 -24.20
C LEU A 9 6.10 -1.91 -25.46
N LYS A 10 6.24 -2.75 -26.48
CA LYS A 10 5.47 -2.64 -27.73
C LYS A 10 3.98 -2.92 -27.50
N LYS A 11 3.15 -2.02 -28.02
CA LYS A 11 1.70 -2.13 -28.06
C LYS A 11 1.27 -2.58 -29.47
N GLU A 12 1.70 -3.77 -29.87
CA GLU A 12 1.41 -4.33 -31.20
C GLU A 12 0.54 -5.58 -31.05
N GLY A 13 -0.46 -5.75 -31.91
CA GLY A 13 -1.33 -6.92 -31.94
C GLY A 13 -2.00 -7.22 -30.58
N LYS A 14 -1.64 -8.35 -29.97
CA LYS A 14 -2.19 -8.82 -28.67
C LYS A 14 -1.41 -8.30 -27.46
N PHE A 15 -0.35 -7.52 -27.64
CA PHE A 15 0.46 -7.01 -26.53
C PHE A 15 -0.15 -5.73 -25.96
N ILE A 16 -0.24 -5.66 -24.62
CA ILE A 16 -0.83 -4.55 -23.88
C ILE A 16 0.10 -3.32 -23.88
N GLY A 17 1.41 -3.54 -24.00
CA GLY A 17 2.45 -2.49 -23.93
C GLY A 17 2.95 -2.25 -22.51
N SER A 18 3.42 -1.04 -22.22
CA SER A 18 4.04 -0.67 -20.94
C SER A 18 3.05 -0.13 -19.89
N GLU A 19 1.83 0.20 -20.28
CA GLU A 19 0.83 0.83 -19.41
C GLU A 19 -0.19 -0.19 -18.89
N TYR A 20 -0.22 -0.34 -17.57
CA TYR A 20 -1.11 -1.29 -16.89
C TYR A 20 -1.92 -0.59 -15.80
N LYS A 21 -3.20 -0.96 -15.70
CA LYS A 21 -4.04 -0.56 -14.58
C LYS A 21 -3.60 -1.29 -13.32
N LYS A 22 -3.08 -0.55 -12.35
CA LYS A 22 -2.65 -1.07 -11.04
C LYS A 22 -3.42 -0.39 -9.92
N MET A 23 -3.54 -1.07 -8.79
CA MET A 23 -4.02 -0.49 -7.53
C MET A 23 -2.82 -0.21 -6.65
N LEU A 24 -2.81 0.96 -6.00
CA LEU A 24 -1.68 1.46 -5.23
C LEU A 24 -2.17 1.98 -3.88
N TYR A 25 -1.39 1.76 -2.83
CA TYR A 25 -1.62 2.40 -1.55
C TYR A 25 -1.05 3.83 -1.56
N ARG A 26 -1.85 4.80 -1.12
CA ARG A 26 -1.50 6.22 -1.08
C ARG A 26 -1.86 6.81 0.27
N GLU A 27 -0.99 7.67 0.76
CA GLU A 27 -1.21 8.41 2.00
C GLU A 27 -2.06 9.65 1.73
N TYR A 28 -2.96 9.93 2.66
CA TYR A 28 -3.82 11.11 2.67
C TYR A 28 -3.56 11.88 3.96
N THR A 29 -3.81 13.18 3.94
CA THR A 29 -3.60 14.04 5.11
C THR A 29 -4.57 13.76 6.23
N ASP A 30 -5.82 13.39 5.88
CA ASP A 30 -6.94 13.31 6.80
C ASP A 30 -7.83 12.09 6.52
N GLU A 31 -8.67 11.72 7.50
CA GLU A 31 -9.64 10.62 7.43
C GLU A 31 -10.73 10.83 6.35
N THR A 32 -10.82 12.02 5.75
CA THR A 32 -11.75 12.33 4.65
C THR A 32 -11.27 11.78 3.30
N PHE A 33 -9.98 11.46 3.17
CA PHE A 33 -9.35 11.02 1.91
C PHE A 33 -9.55 12.01 0.75
N THR A 34 -9.66 13.30 1.04
CA THR A 34 -9.86 14.35 0.02
C THR A 34 -8.53 14.85 -0.55
N LYS A 35 -7.52 15.03 0.30
CA LYS A 35 -6.21 15.58 -0.09
C LYS A 35 -5.12 14.50 0.04
N PRO A 36 -4.56 14.01 -1.09
CA PRO A 36 -3.41 13.11 -1.03
C PRO A 36 -2.21 13.86 -0.47
N LYS A 37 -1.39 13.19 0.34
CA LYS A 37 -0.15 13.77 0.84
C LYS A 37 0.87 13.83 -0.30
N GLU A 38 1.47 15.00 -0.47
CA GLU A 38 2.48 15.21 -1.50
C GLU A 38 3.73 14.36 -1.22
N ARG A 39 4.26 13.71 -2.27
CA ARG A 39 5.52 13.00 -2.18
C ARG A 39 6.64 13.96 -2.52
N SER A 40 7.56 14.12 -1.60
CA SER A 40 8.79 14.89 -1.80
C SER A 40 9.74 14.19 -2.78
N ALA A 41 10.71 14.94 -3.32
CA ALA A 41 11.63 14.45 -4.35
C ALA A 41 12.46 13.23 -3.88
N ASP A 42 12.81 13.17 -2.60
CA ASP A 42 13.47 12.02 -1.97
C ASP A 42 12.60 10.75 -2.01
N MET A 43 11.27 10.87 -2.08
CA MET A 43 10.33 9.74 -2.18
C MET A 43 9.93 9.40 -3.62
N GLU A 44 10.46 10.09 -4.63
CA GLU A 44 10.12 9.85 -6.04
C GLU A 44 10.43 8.40 -6.44
N HIS A 45 11.55 7.85 -5.96
CA HIS A 45 11.97 6.47 -6.20
C HIS A 45 10.92 5.44 -5.76
N LEU A 46 10.01 5.80 -4.84
CA LEU A 46 9.00 4.89 -4.34
C LEU A 46 7.88 4.61 -5.35
N ARG A 47 7.58 5.48 -6.33
CA ARG A 47 6.54 5.35 -7.38
C ARG A 47 5.38 4.37 -7.06
N THR A 48 5.58 3.07 -7.30
CA THR A 48 4.61 1.97 -7.13
C THR A 48 4.45 1.48 -5.68
N MET A 49 5.49 1.65 -4.85
CA MET A 49 5.44 1.34 -3.43
C MET A 49 4.45 2.25 -2.68
N GLY A 50 3.91 1.69 -1.59
CA GLY A 50 3.04 2.41 -0.67
C GLY A 50 3.79 3.48 0.13
N PRO A 51 3.09 4.23 0.99
CA PRO A 51 3.72 5.19 1.88
C PRO A 51 4.58 4.50 2.93
N MET A 52 5.62 5.20 3.41
CA MET A 52 6.47 4.69 4.48
C MET A 52 5.77 4.87 5.83
N ILE A 53 5.49 3.76 6.49
CA ILE A 53 4.89 3.73 7.83
C ILE A 53 6.01 3.53 8.84
N HIS A 54 6.20 4.51 9.72
CA HIS A 54 7.20 4.48 10.78
C HIS A 54 6.52 4.30 12.14
N GLY A 55 7.17 3.59 13.05
CA GLY A 55 6.72 3.44 14.44
C GLY A 55 7.85 2.92 15.32
N LYS A 56 7.83 3.25 16.60
CA LYS A 56 8.81 2.76 17.57
C LYS A 56 8.33 1.51 18.29
N VAL A 57 9.27 0.79 18.90
CA VAL A 57 8.97 -0.41 19.68
C VAL A 57 8.11 -0.03 20.90
N GLY A 58 6.95 -0.69 21.03
CA GLY A 58 5.97 -0.39 22.07
C GLY A 58 4.92 0.67 21.72
N GLU A 59 5.02 1.34 20.56
CA GLU A 59 3.97 2.22 20.05
C GLU A 59 2.90 1.41 19.32
N LYS A 60 1.68 1.96 19.29
CA LYS A 60 0.57 1.44 18.48
C LYS A 60 0.37 2.36 17.27
N VAL A 61 0.46 1.79 16.07
CA VAL A 61 0.17 2.50 14.82
C VAL A 61 -1.27 2.22 14.41
N LYS A 62 -2.11 3.26 14.32
CA LYS A 62 -3.47 3.18 13.77
C LYS A 62 -3.42 3.48 12.27
N ILE A 63 -3.78 2.50 11.45
CA ILE A 63 -3.92 2.71 9.99
C ILE A 63 -5.41 2.78 9.66
N VAL A 64 -5.85 3.90 9.09
CA VAL A 64 -7.21 4.04 8.54
C VAL A 64 -7.14 3.78 7.04
N LEU A 65 -7.76 2.69 6.58
CA LEU A 65 -7.77 2.31 5.17
C LEU A 65 -9.16 2.53 4.55
N LYS A 66 -9.19 3.13 3.35
CA LYS A 66 -10.38 3.26 2.50
C LYS A 66 -10.13 2.59 1.15
N ASN A 67 -10.97 1.61 0.80
CA ASN A 67 -10.89 0.94 -0.48
C ASN A 67 -11.63 1.73 -1.57
N MET A 68 -10.88 2.39 -2.45
CA MET A 68 -11.42 3.10 -3.63
C MET A 68 -11.40 2.23 -4.90
N ALA A 69 -11.06 0.96 -4.78
CA ALA A 69 -10.97 0.03 -5.91
C ALA A 69 -12.26 -0.75 -6.13
N LYS A 70 -12.36 -1.44 -7.28
CA LYS A 70 -13.53 -2.26 -7.66
C LYS A 70 -13.54 -3.66 -7.04
N ARG A 71 -12.50 -4.06 -6.29
CA ARG A 71 -12.36 -5.40 -5.71
C ARG A 71 -12.10 -5.28 -4.22
N PRO A 72 -12.48 -6.27 -3.42
CA PRO A 72 -12.16 -6.27 -2.00
C PRO A 72 -10.65 -6.36 -1.77
N TYR A 73 -10.11 -5.52 -0.88
CA TYR A 73 -8.70 -5.49 -0.52
C TYR A 73 -8.50 -5.36 0.98
N SER A 74 -7.37 -5.81 1.48
CA SER A 74 -6.95 -5.74 2.88
C SER A 74 -5.48 -5.31 2.98
N ILE A 75 -5.07 -4.89 4.17
CA ILE A 75 -3.68 -4.55 4.49
C ILE A 75 -3.21 -5.36 5.69
N HIS A 76 -2.01 -5.93 5.59
CA HIS A 76 -1.33 -6.64 6.66
C HIS A 76 0.16 -6.36 6.56
N ALA A 77 0.81 -6.10 7.69
CA ALA A 77 2.24 -5.88 7.77
C ALA A 77 2.94 -7.07 8.47
N TYR A 78 4.17 -7.36 8.06
CA TYR A 78 4.99 -8.39 8.69
C TYR A 78 5.74 -7.83 9.91
N GLY A 79 6.02 -8.68 10.91
CA GLY A 79 6.82 -8.31 12.09
C GLY A 79 6.08 -7.46 13.13
N VAL A 80 4.77 -7.29 12.96
CA VAL A 80 3.89 -6.56 13.86
C VAL A 80 2.85 -7.50 14.42
N LYS A 81 2.35 -7.18 15.60
CA LYS A 81 1.23 -7.90 16.18
C LYS A 81 -0.04 -7.06 16.06
N THR A 82 -1.16 -7.75 15.90
CA THR A 82 -2.50 -7.19 15.77
C THR A 82 -3.37 -7.77 16.88
N ASP A 83 -4.40 -7.04 17.31
CA ASP A 83 -5.32 -7.52 18.35
C ASP A 83 -6.14 -8.73 17.89
N SER A 84 -6.32 -8.91 16.58
CA SER A 84 -6.96 -10.09 15.99
C SER A 84 -6.09 -10.66 14.86
N PRO A 85 -6.14 -11.99 14.63
CA PRO A 85 -5.35 -12.65 13.59
C PRO A 85 -5.90 -12.44 12.17
N GLN A 86 -7.10 -11.87 12.03
CA GLN A 86 -7.77 -11.72 10.74
C GLN A 86 -7.47 -10.36 10.12
N SER A 87 -6.99 -10.36 8.87
CA SER A 87 -6.91 -9.15 8.07
C SER A 87 -8.32 -8.70 7.71
N ILE A 88 -8.68 -7.46 8.04
CA ILE A 88 -9.99 -6.90 7.69
C ILE A 88 -10.05 -6.69 6.17
N VAL A 89 -11.02 -7.34 5.52
CA VAL A 89 -11.28 -7.22 4.08
C VAL A 89 -12.28 -6.09 3.85
N LEU A 90 -11.86 -5.05 3.11
CA LEU A 90 -12.71 -3.90 2.79
C LEU A 90 -13.46 -4.13 1.48
N ASN A 91 -14.79 -4.20 1.56
CA ASN A 91 -15.67 -4.29 0.40
C ASN A 91 -15.82 -2.94 -0.33
N VAL A 92 -16.35 -2.99 -1.56
CA VAL A 92 -16.53 -1.82 -2.45
C VAL A 92 -17.79 -1.04 -2.07
N SER A 93 -17.82 -0.49 -0.86
CA SER A 93 -18.63 0.64 -0.44
C SER A 93 -18.36 0.92 1.04
N THR A 94 -17.57 1.96 1.29
CA THR A 94 -17.51 2.70 2.56
C THR A 94 -17.25 1.85 3.81
N GLN A 95 -16.09 1.21 3.88
CA GLN A 95 -15.58 0.73 5.17
C GLN A 95 -14.22 1.36 5.44
N TYR A 96 -14.12 1.97 6.61
CA TYR A 96 -12.88 2.44 7.21
C TYR A 96 -12.45 1.35 8.19
N SER A 97 -11.25 0.80 8.00
CA SER A 97 -10.69 -0.15 8.96
C SER A 97 -9.53 0.50 9.69
N SER A 98 -9.60 0.53 11.02
CA SER A 98 -8.49 0.88 11.90
C SER A 98 -7.76 -0.39 12.33
N CYS A 99 -6.57 -0.65 11.80
CA CYS A 99 -5.72 -1.73 12.29
C CYS A 99 -4.69 -1.16 13.27
N TYR A 100 -4.54 -1.80 14.43
CA TYR A 100 -3.46 -1.51 15.37
C TYR A 100 -2.29 -2.44 15.10
N TYR A 101 -1.12 -1.86 14.89
CA TYR A 101 0.13 -2.59 14.83
C TYR A 101 1.01 -2.21 16.01
N TYR A 102 1.47 -3.21 16.75
CA TYR A 102 2.47 -3.01 17.79
C TYR A 102 3.73 -3.84 17.51
N SER A 103 4.88 -3.19 17.64
CA SER A 103 6.19 -3.84 17.52
C SER A 103 6.59 -4.41 18.89
N PRO A 104 6.74 -5.74 19.05
CA PRO A 104 7.04 -6.36 20.33
C PRO A 104 8.45 -6.00 20.80
N LYS A 105 8.61 -5.60 22.08
CA LYS A 105 9.95 -5.49 22.69
C LYS A 105 10.62 -6.87 22.64
N LYS A 106 11.84 -6.94 22.09
CA LYS A 106 12.67 -8.14 22.20
C LYS A 106 12.81 -8.46 23.70
N LYS A 107 12.38 -9.66 24.08
CA LYS A 107 12.59 -10.18 25.44
C LYS A 107 14.10 -10.26 25.64
N LYS A 108 14.65 -9.52 26.61
CA LYS A 108 16.05 -9.71 27.03
C LYS A 108 16.13 -11.11 27.66
N PHE A 109 17.05 -11.92 27.16
CA PHE A 109 17.44 -13.18 27.80
C PHE A 109 18.33 -12.87 28.99
#